data_AF-A0A7K1H1I0-F1
#
_entry.id   AF-A0A7K1H1I0-F1
#
_cell.length_a   1.000
_cell.length_b   1.000
_cell.length_c   1.000
_cell.angle_alpha   90.00
_cell.angle_beta   90.00
_cell.angle_gamma   90.00
#
_symmetry.space_group_name_H-M   'P 1'
#
loop_
_entity.id
_entity.type
_entity.pdbx_description
1 polymer ?
#
loop_
_entity_poly.entity_id
_entity_poly.type
_entity_poly.pdbx_seq_one_letter_code
_entity_poly.pdbx_strand_id
1 'polypeptide(L)'
;MLDDLVAGLARHGSTDWSAEYWRRLEPGAAAIGCVPWLTDHAVAEALASFDQCCVVVDKQQPEYAAVRRLATEGKPLSSAYLDGFEEVALPDERGNPPIIHPYSGRLQPVELGPVRVAGWQRAIDGTTRPMLHAKMLVLGVTTYYEDDEMFAGDVLKFHPKSTWMGSANWTQAARRHIEFGMWSDDVGLVRHNYEYLLSLLTFSEPRGAATIGPEPELVSAVWDDDAFREYFAEHRDQYDDE
;
A
#
# COMPACT_ATOMS: atom_id res chain seq x y z
N MET A 1 7.34 -19.07 -14.35
CA MET A 1 6.86 -18.44 -13.10
C MET A 1 7.17 -16.94 -13.10
N LEU A 2 8.43 -16.50 -13.09
CA LEU A 2 8.73 -15.05 -13.06
C LEU A 2 8.28 -14.35 -14.33
N ASP A 3 8.43 -15.02 -15.48
CA ASP A 3 7.90 -14.55 -16.75
C ASP A 3 6.36 -14.52 -16.77
N ASP A 4 5.71 -15.40 -15.99
CA ASP A 4 4.25 -15.42 -15.83
C ASP A 4 3.75 -14.30 -14.91
N LEU A 5 4.51 -13.96 -13.85
CA LEU A 5 4.31 -12.75 -13.06
C LEU A 5 4.42 -11.50 -13.95
N VAL A 6 5.50 -11.39 -14.74
CA VAL A 6 5.70 -10.24 -15.66
C VAL A 6 4.57 -10.18 -16.70
N ALA A 7 4.16 -11.31 -17.27
CA ALA A 7 3.04 -11.34 -18.21
C ALA A 7 1.71 -10.93 -17.57
N GLY A 8 1.46 -11.31 -16.31
CA GLY A 8 0.28 -10.87 -15.55
C GLY A 8 0.29 -9.37 -15.27
N LEU A 9 1.42 -8.83 -14.83
CA LEU A 9 1.63 -7.38 -14.66
C LEU A 9 1.36 -6.60 -15.95
N ALA A 10 1.99 -7.01 -17.04
CA ALA A 10 1.85 -6.36 -18.34
C ALA A 10 0.41 -6.40 -18.85
N ARG A 11 -0.27 -7.55 -18.70
CA ARG A 11 -1.67 -7.70 -19.08
C ARG A 11 -2.56 -6.73 -18.31
N HIS A 12 -2.45 -6.70 -16.98
CA HIS A 12 -3.26 -5.83 -16.13
C HIS A 12 -3.01 -4.35 -16.40
N GLY A 13 -1.75 -3.94 -16.55
CA GLY A 13 -1.39 -2.56 -16.87
C GLY A 13 -1.83 -2.11 -18.26
N SER A 14 -2.02 -3.05 -19.20
CA SER A 14 -2.53 -2.75 -20.55
C SER A 14 -4.05 -2.82 -20.69
N THR A 15 -4.76 -3.30 -19.67
CA THR A 15 -6.23 -3.41 -19.70
C THR A 15 -6.87 -2.02 -19.66
N ASP A 16 -7.80 -1.76 -20.58
CA ASP A 16 -8.66 -0.57 -20.50
C ASP A 16 -9.77 -0.79 -19.46
N TRP A 17 -9.56 -0.26 -18.27
CA TRP A 17 -10.50 -0.36 -17.16
C TRP A 17 -11.72 0.56 -17.29
N SER A 18 -11.72 1.48 -18.25
CA SER A 18 -12.81 2.45 -18.45
C SER A 18 -14.15 1.80 -18.78
N ALA A 19 -14.14 0.57 -19.31
CA ALA A 19 -15.36 -0.18 -19.63
C ALA A 19 -16.05 -0.79 -18.40
N GLU A 20 -15.29 -1.03 -17.32
CA GLU A 20 -15.82 -1.65 -16.08
C GLU A 20 -16.40 -0.59 -15.13
N TYR A 21 -15.92 0.64 -15.22
CA TYR A 21 -16.29 1.74 -14.34
C TYR A 21 -17.19 2.76 -15.05
N TRP A 22 -18.03 3.44 -14.28
CA TRP A 22 -18.86 4.52 -14.81
C TRP A 22 -17.99 5.63 -15.40
N ARG A 23 -18.44 6.28 -16.48
CA ARG A 23 -17.65 7.29 -17.24
C ARG A 23 -17.12 8.48 -16.44
N ARG A 24 -17.63 8.70 -15.22
CA ARG A 24 -17.13 9.77 -14.33
C ARG A 24 -15.99 9.32 -13.42
N LEU A 25 -15.75 8.01 -13.29
CA LEU A 25 -14.60 7.48 -12.56
C LEU A 25 -13.39 7.53 -13.50
N GLU A 26 -12.26 7.97 -12.97
CA GLU A 26 -10.96 7.89 -13.65
C GLU A 26 -10.20 6.65 -13.13
N PRO A 27 -10.26 5.50 -13.83
CA PRO A 27 -9.57 4.29 -13.38
C PRO A 27 -8.08 4.31 -13.73
N GLY A 28 -7.23 3.99 -12.76
CA GLY A 28 -5.79 3.82 -12.92
C GLY A 28 -5.34 2.40 -12.53
N ALA A 29 -4.40 1.82 -13.28
CA ALA A 29 -3.87 0.51 -12.94
C ALA A 29 -2.98 0.61 -11.69
N ALA A 30 -3.25 -0.22 -10.67
CA ALA A 30 -2.53 -0.15 -9.40
C ALA A 30 -2.03 -1.52 -8.89
N ALA A 31 -0.96 -1.50 -8.10
CA ALA A 31 -0.31 -2.70 -7.57
C ALA A 31 0.15 -2.54 -6.12
N ILE A 32 -0.18 -3.50 -5.26
CA ILE A 32 0.37 -3.61 -3.91
C ILE A 32 1.02 -4.97 -3.78
N GLY A 33 2.25 -5.05 -3.31
CA GLY A 33 2.91 -6.34 -3.17
C GLY A 33 3.97 -6.36 -2.10
N CYS A 34 4.43 -7.56 -1.80
CA CYS A 34 5.60 -7.75 -0.99
C CYS A 34 6.44 -8.90 -1.53
N VAL A 35 7.75 -8.71 -1.46
CA VAL A 35 8.71 -9.74 -1.82
C VAL A 35 9.91 -9.54 -0.94
N PRO A 36 10.56 -10.60 -0.47
CA PRO A 36 11.77 -10.45 0.30
C PRO A 36 12.80 -9.72 -0.57
N TRP A 37 13.25 -10.36 -1.67
CA TRP A 37 14.26 -9.77 -2.55
C TRP A 37 13.70 -9.47 -3.95
N LEU A 38 13.98 -8.26 -4.44
CA LEU A 38 13.68 -7.74 -5.78
C LEU A 38 15.01 -7.39 -6.49
N THR A 39 15.41 -8.23 -7.43
CA THR A 39 16.57 -7.97 -8.31
C THR A 39 16.23 -8.05 -9.80
N ASP A 40 15.00 -8.44 -10.13
CA ASP A 40 14.57 -8.59 -11.50
C ASP A 40 14.15 -7.25 -12.12
N HIS A 41 14.84 -6.85 -13.18
CA HIS A 41 14.57 -5.59 -13.88
C HIS A 41 13.22 -5.60 -14.59
N ALA A 42 12.82 -6.73 -15.20
CA ALA A 42 11.55 -6.81 -15.92
C ALA A 42 10.36 -6.67 -14.97
N VAL A 43 10.44 -7.24 -13.76
CA VAL A 43 9.43 -7.03 -12.72
C VAL A 43 9.37 -5.57 -12.28
N ALA A 44 10.52 -4.96 -11.99
CA ALA A 44 10.57 -3.55 -11.56
C ALA A 44 10.05 -2.59 -12.65
N GLU A 45 10.40 -2.82 -13.91
CA GLU A 45 9.92 -2.05 -15.06
C GLU A 45 8.41 -2.21 -15.27
N ALA A 46 7.90 -3.44 -15.18
CA ALA A 46 6.47 -3.70 -15.30
C ALA A 46 5.69 -2.99 -14.18
N LEU A 47 6.16 -3.06 -12.93
CA LEU A 47 5.54 -2.35 -11.81
C LEU A 47 5.62 -0.82 -11.95
N ALA A 48 6.75 -0.29 -12.41
CA ALA A 48 6.93 1.16 -12.61
C ALA A 48 6.00 1.73 -13.70
N SER A 49 5.47 0.89 -14.60
CA SER A 49 4.52 1.32 -15.63
C SER A 49 3.09 1.56 -15.11
N PHE A 50 2.78 1.11 -13.88
CA PHE A 50 1.46 1.30 -13.28
C PHE A 50 1.22 2.76 -12.91
N ASP A 51 -0.04 3.15 -12.80
CA ASP A 51 -0.42 4.49 -12.37
C ASP A 51 -0.09 4.74 -10.91
N GLN A 52 -0.15 3.68 -10.09
CA GLN A 52 0.26 3.71 -8.69
C GLN A 52 0.76 2.33 -8.26
N CYS A 53 1.82 2.30 -7.47
CA CYS A 53 2.27 1.05 -6.87
C CYS A 53 2.86 1.27 -5.48
N CYS A 54 2.89 0.20 -4.69
CA CYS A 54 3.70 0.12 -3.49
C CYS A 54 4.16 -1.32 -3.26
N VAL A 55 5.48 -1.54 -3.34
CA VAL A 55 6.11 -2.84 -3.07
C VAL A 55 6.90 -2.79 -1.79
N VAL A 56 6.55 -3.64 -0.84
CA VAL A 56 7.30 -3.80 0.41
C VAL A 56 8.39 -4.85 0.20
N VAL A 57 9.64 -4.46 0.46
CA VAL A 57 10.79 -5.36 0.44
C VAL A 57 11.36 -5.58 1.82
N ASP A 58 12.15 -6.63 2.01
CA ASP A 58 12.76 -6.87 3.30
C ASP A 58 13.85 -5.84 3.64
N LYS A 59 13.93 -5.42 4.89
CA LYS A 59 14.90 -4.42 5.35
C LYS A 59 16.36 -4.90 5.28
N GLN A 60 16.60 -6.21 5.23
CA GLN A 60 17.93 -6.79 5.07
C GLN A 60 18.37 -6.84 3.59
N GLN A 61 17.47 -6.55 2.66
CA GLN A 61 17.80 -6.48 1.24
C GLN A 61 18.83 -5.34 0.98
N PRO A 62 19.94 -5.63 0.28
CA PRO A 62 20.81 -4.59 -0.26
C PRO A 62 20.08 -3.69 -1.26
N GLU A 63 20.55 -2.45 -1.41
CA GLU A 63 20.01 -1.54 -2.42
C GLU A 63 20.38 -2.05 -3.84
N TYR A 64 19.49 -2.85 -4.44
CA TYR A 64 19.65 -3.40 -5.78
C TYR A 64 19.20 -2.42 -6.86
N ALA A 65 19.71 -2.58 -8.08
CA ALA A 65 19.38 -1.69 -9.19
C ALA A 65 17.87 -1.72 -9.55
N ALA A 66 17.22 -2.88 -9.46
CA ALA A 66 15.79 -3.02 -9.68
C ALA A 66 14.96 -2.23 -8.65
N VAL A 67 15.36 -2.27 -7.37
CA VAL A 67 14.72 -1.51 -6.29
C VAL A 67 14.88 -0.01 -6.50
N ARG A 68 16.11 0.45 -6.78
CA ARG A 68 16.36 1.86 -7.12
C ARG A 68 15.52 2.33 -8.29
N ARG A 69 15.41 1.49 -9.32
CA ARG A 69 14.62 1.80 -10.51
C ARG A 69 13.15 1.99 -10.15
N LEU A 70 12.54 1.00 -9.49
CA LEU A 70 11.15 1.11 -9.05
C LEU A 70 10.93 2.31 -8.12
N ALA A 71 11.87 2.56 -7.22
CA ALA A 71 11.83 3.72 -6.31
C ALA A 71 11.89 5.08 -7.03
N THR A 72 12.47 5.13 -8.23
CA THR A 72 12.69 6.38 -8.99
C THR A 72 11.64 6.58 -10.08
N GLU A 73 11.27 5.50 -10.76
CA GLU A 73 10.40 5.54 -11.94
C GLU A 73 8.94 5.19 -11.60
N GLY A 74 8.71 4.48 -10.50
CA GLY A 74 7.37 4.11 -10.05
C GLY A 74 6.59 5.29 -9.49
N LYS A 75 5.29 5.29 -9.72
CA LYS A 75 4.38 6.27 -9.15
C LYS A 75 3.90 5.79 -7.78
N PRO A 76 3.94 6.65 -6.74
CA PRO A 76 3.56 6.27 -5.38
C PRO A 76 2.05 5.96 -5.29
N LEU A 77 1.72 5.06 -4.36
CA LEU A 77 0.34 4.79 -3.97
C LEU A 77 -0.05 5.71 -2.82
N SER A 78 -1.15 6.44 -3.00
CA SER A 78 -1.72 7.28 -1.95
C SER A 78 -2.56 6.46 -0.98
N SER A 79 -2.41 6.70 0.32
CA SER A 79 -3.23 6.05 1.35
C SER A 79 -4.72 6.37 1.23
N ALA A 80 -5.08 7.47 0.55
CA ALA A 80 -6.47 7.85 0.29
C ALA A 80 -7.27 6.80 -0.48
N TYR A 81 -6.61 5.92 -1.25
CA TYR A 81 -7.29 4.85 -1.97
C TYR A 81 -7.53 3.60 -1.11
N LEU A 82 -6.95 3.51 0.09
CA LEU A 82 -6.89 2.28 0.87
C LEU A 82 -7.94 2.27 1.98
N ASP A 83 -8.85 1.30 1.92
CA ASP A 83 -9.82 1.05 2.98
C ASP A 83 -9.09 0.84 4.34
N GLY A 84 -9.51 1.56 5.37
CA GLY A 84 -8.93 1.45 6.72
C GLY A 84 -7.70 2.34 6.97
N PHE A 85 -7.33 3.21 6.02
CA PHE A 85 -6.25 4.20 6.18
C PHE A 85 -6.76 5.62 6.48
N GLU A 86 -8.07 5.80 6.69
CA GLU A 86 -8.70 7.10 6.95
C GLU A 86 -8.21 7.74 8.26
N GLU A 87 -7.82 6.90 9.23
CA GLU A 87 -7.29 7.30 10.54
C GLU A 87 -5.80 6.97 10.68
N VAL A 88 -5.11 6.68 9.57
CA VAL A 88 -3.69 6.31 9.56
C VAL A 88 -2.90 7.46 8.93
N ALA A 89 -1.93 8.00 9.68
CA ALA A 89 -1.18 9.17 9.25
C ALA A 89 0.27 9.14 9.75
N LEU A 90 1.06 10.12 9.30
CA LEU A 90 2.38 10.39 9.87
C LEU A 90 2.24 11.00 11.27
N PRO A 91 3.14 10.67 12.21
CA PRO A 91 3.18 11.35 13.50
C PRO A 91 3.56 12.83 13.32
N ASP A 92 3.27 13.63 14.34
CA ASP A 92 3.71 15.03 14.40
C ASP A 92 5.24 15.16 14.53
N GLU A 93 5.75 16.39 14.51
CA GLU A 93 7.19 16.68 14.66
C GLU A 93 7.81 16.15 15.97
N ARG A 94 6.99 15.80 16.96
CA ARG A 94 7.40 15.24 18.25
C ARG A 94 7.24 13.72 18.31
N GLY A 95 6.79 13.09 17.23
CA GLY A 95 6.55 11.64 17.16
C GLY A 95 5.22 11.19 17.76
N ASN A 96 4.30 12.11 18.08
CA ASN A 96 2.98 11.75 18.61
C ASN A 96 1.99 11.47 17.47
N PRO A 97 1.02 10.58 17.71
CA PRO A 97 -0.11 10.44 16.79
C PRO A 97 -0.87 11.76 16.64
N PRO A 98 -1.42 12.05 15.43
CA PRO A 98 -2.29 13.19 15.25
C PRO A 98 -3.56 13.03 16.09
N ILE A 99 -4.05 14.13 16.63
CA ILE A 99 -5.28 14.18 17.41
C ILE A 99 -6.41 14.72 16.53
N ILE A 100 -7.51 13.97 16.45
CA ILE A 100 -8.75 14.38 15.78
C ILE A 100 -9.65 15.06 16.81
N HIS A 101 -10.07 16.28 16.50
CA HIS A 101 -11.02 17.08 17.26
C HIS A 101 -12.22 17.46 16.38
N PRO A 102 -13.35 17.96 16.94
CA PRO A 102 -14.58 18.26 16.18
C PRO A 102 -14.37 19.22 14.99
N TYR A 103 -13.44 20.15 15.14
CA TYR A 103 -13.09 21.13 14.10
C TYR A 103 -11.95 20.68 13.17
N SER A 104 -11.48 19.43 13.29
CA SER A 104 -10.39 18.92 12.46
C SER A 104 -10.90 18.73 11.03
N GLY A 105 -10.07 19.08 10.06
CA GLY A 105 -10.26 18.62 8.69
C GLY A 105 -9.94 17.12 8.56
N ARG A 106 -10.17 16.57 7.35
CA ARG A 106 -9.68 15.23 7.02
C ARG A 106 -8.17 15.15 7.19
N LEU A 107 -7.67 14.02 7.69
CA LEU A 107 -6.24 13.76 7.75
C LEU A 107 -5.65 13.81 6.35
N GLN A 108 -4.42 14.33 6.24
CA GLN A 108 -3.72 14.40 4.97
C GLN A 108 -3.31 12.99 4.54
N PRO A 109 -3.64 12.57 3.29
CA PRO A 109 -3.19 11.29 2.77
C PRO A 109 -1.66 11.19 2.77
N VAL A 110 -1.16 9.97 2.97
CA VAL A 110 0.27 9.67 2.92
C VAL A 110 0.60 9.02 1.58
N GLU A 111 1.59 9.56 0.88
CA GLU A 111 2.18 8.91 -0.28
C GLU A 111 3.14 7.81 0.20
N LEU A 112 2.71 6.56 0.11
CA LEU A 112 3.43 5.41 0.66
C LEU A 112 4.76 5.14 -0.05
N GLY A 113 4.95 5.71 -1.23
CA GLY A 113 6.09 5.47 -2.10
C GLY A 113 5.95 4.16 -2.89
N PRO A 114 6.59 4.06 -4.08
CA PRO A 114 6.58 2.83 -4.88
C PRO A 114 7.35 1.67 -4.23
N VAL A 115 8.24 1.97 -3.28
CA VAL A 115 8.98 0.97 -2.49
C VAL A 115 9.00 1.35 -1.01
N ARG A 116 8.64 0.39 -0.17
CA ARG A 116 8.78 0.43 1.30
C ARG A 116 9.61 -0.73 1.80
N VAL A 117 10.06 -0.68 3.05
CA VAL A 117 10.82 -1.76 3.70
C VAL A 117 10.09 -2.30 4.92
N ALA A 118 10.23 -3.59 5.20
CA ALA A 118 9.69 -4.18 6.42
C ALA A 118 10.69 -5.17 7.05
N GLY A 119 10.61 -5.33 8.36
CA GLY A 119 11.44 -6.25 9.13
C GLY A 119 12.60 -5.56 9.85
N TRP A 120 13.64 -6.31 10.14
CA TRP A 120 14.78 -5.85 10.95
C TRP A 120 16.01 -5.65 10.08
N GLN A 121 16.86 -4.69 10.43
CA GLN A 121 18.22 -4.64 9.91
C GLN A 121 18.98 -5.91 10.29
N ARG A 122 19.91 -6.31 9.42
CA ARG A 122 20.80 -7.45 9.68
C ARG A 122 21.60 -7.21 10.96
N ALA A 123 21.63 -8.19 11.86
CA ALA A 123 22.40 -8.11 13.08
C ALA A 123 23.91 -8.18 12.80
N ILE A 124 24.70 -7.34 13.48
CA ILE A 124 26.17 -7.30 13.34
C ILE A 124 26.80 -8.55 13.98
N ASP A 125 26.21 -9.06 15.05
CA ASP A 125 26.66 -10.23 15.81
C ASP A 125 26.26 -11.57 15.17
N GLY A 126 25.57 -11.53 14.02
CA GLY A 126 25.08 -12.73 13.32
C GLY A 126 23.79 -13.32 13.89
N THR A 127 23.16 -12.68 14.89
CA THR A 127 21.87 -13.12 15.43
C THR A 127 20.80 -13.09 14.34
N THR A 128 20.05 -14.20 14.22
CA THR A 128 18.93 -14.27 13.27
C THR A 128 17.80 -13.37 13.73
N ARG A 129 17.28 -12.55 12.82
CA ARG A 129 16.14 -11.68 13.07
C ARG A 129 14.99 -12.01 12.12
N PRO A 130 13.74 -11.76 12.51
CA PRO A 130 12.62 -11.98 11.62
C PRO A 130 12.79 -11.17 10.33
N MET A 131 12.26 -11.70 9.24
CA MET A 131 12.36 -11.11 7.93
C MET A 131 11.03 -11.24 7.19
N LEU A 132 10.74 -10.29 6.32
CA LEU A 132 9.68 -10.43 5.34
C LEU A 132 10.02 -11.63 4.46
N HIS A 133 9.19 -12.67 4.51
CA HIS A 133 9.38 -13.87 3.70
C HIS A 133 8.20 -14.19 2.77
N ALA A 134 7.10 -13.44 2.89
CA ALA A 134 5.95 -13.51 2.00
C ALA A 134 6.29 -12.97 0.61
N LYS A 135 5.73 -13.59 -0.43
CA LYS A 135 5.95 -13.28 -1.84
C LYS A 135 4.60 -13.24 -2.51
N MET A 136 4.04 -12.05 -2.61
CA MET A 136 2.68 -11.86 -3.06
C MET A 136 2.47 -10.48 -3.66
N LEU A 137 1.42 -10.38 -4.44
CA LEU A 137 1.04 -9.19 -5.17
C LEU A 137 -0.48 -9.20 -5.31
N VAL A 138 -1.09 -8.05 -5.11
CA VAL A 138 -2.47 -7.77 -5.46
C VAL A 138 -2.46 -6.69 -6.51
N LEU A 139 -3.07 -6.98 -7.65
CA LEU A 139 -3.34 -6.01 -8.69
C LEU A 139 -4.75 -5.49 -8.51
N GLY A 140 -4.90 -4.19 -8.72
CA GLY A 140 -6.17 -3.51 -8.57
C GLY A 140 -6.29 -2.34 -9.51
N VAL A 141 -7.40 -1.63 -9.35
CA VAL A 141 -7.70 -0.40 -10.07
C VAL A 141 -7.96 0.66 -9.03
N THR A 142 -7.29 1.80 -9.10
CA THR A 142 -7.67 2.97 -8.32
C THR A 142 -8.70 3.77 -9.09
N THR A 143 -9.72 4.28 -8.41
CA THR A 143 -10.73 5.14 -9.01
C THR A 143 -10.86 6.42 -8.21
N TYR A 144 -10.97 7.52 -8.92
CA TYR A 144 -11.29 8.84 -8.40
C TYR A 144 -12.64 9.30 -8.97
N TYR A 145 -13.51 9.86 -8.13
CA TYR A 145 -14.69 10.61 -8.55
C TYR A 145 -14.91 11.82 -7.62
N GLU A 146 -15.03 12.98 -8.25
CA GLU A 146 -15.45 14.22 -7.61
C GLU A 146 -16.98 14.21 -7.47
N ASP A 147 -17.49 14.18 -6.24
CA ASP A 147 -18.93 14.31 -6.01
C ASP A 147 -19.31 15.79 -5.96
N ASP A 148 -19.99 16.25 -7.00
CA ASP A 148 -20.53 17.62 -7.12
C ASP A 148 -21.63 17.91 -6.08
N GLU A 149 -22.13 16.91 -5.34
CA GLU A 149 -23.07 17.14 -4.25
C GLU A 149 -22.36 17.67 -3.00
N MET A 150 -22.91 18.79 -2.49
CA MET A 150 -22.30 19.85 -1.67
C MET A 150 -21.58 19.43 -0.36
N PHE A 151 -21.49 18.13 -0.03
CA PHE A 151 -20.94 17.61 1.23
C PHE A 151 -20.20 16.26 1.16
N ALA A 152 -20.10 15.58 0.01
CA ALA A 152 -19.51 14.23 -0.05
C ALA A 152 -17.98 14.22 -0.26
N GLY A 153 -17.45 15.20 -1.01
CA GLY A 153 -16.02 15.32 -1.31
C GLY A 153 -15.50 14.20 -2.22
N ASP A 154 -14.21 14.26 -2.56
CA ASP A 154 -13.56 13.26 -3.42
C ASP A 154 -13.67 11.85 -2.85
N VAL A 155 -14.12 10.89 -3.68
CA VAL A 155 -14.17 9.47 -3.34
C VAL A 155 -13.04 8.75 -4.07
N LEU A 156 -11.99 8.39 -3.33
CA LEU A 156 -10.84 7.63 -3.79
C LEU A 156 -10.97 6.18 -3.31
N LYS A 157 -10.78 5.21 -4.22
CA LYS A 157 -10.88 3.80 -3.85
C LYS A 157 -9.96 2.88 -4.64
N PHE A 158 -9.33 1.92 -3.97
CA PHE A 158 -8.62 0.79 -4.56
C PHE A 158 -9.56 -0.41 -4.68
N HIS A 159 -9.69 -0.94 -5.90
CA HIS A 159 -10.50 -2.10 -6.21
C HIS A 159 -9.58 -3.29 -6.49
N PRO A 160 -9.40 -4.24 -5.56
CA PRO A 160 -8.54 -5.39 -5.79
C PRO A 160 -9.20 -6.34 -6.82
N LYS A 161 -8.42 -6.79 -7.80
CA LYS A 161 -8.91 -7.58 -8.95
C LYS A 161 -8.35 -8.99 -8.98
N SER A 162 -7.03 -9.10 -8.87
CA SER A 162 -6.32 -10.37 -8.97
C SER A 162 -5.14 -10.40 -8.01
N THR A 163 -4.72 -11.60 -7.65
CA THR A 163 -3.55 -11.78 -6.78
C THR A 163 -2.59 -12.81 -7.35
N TRP A 164 -1.31 -12.53 -7.20
CA TRP A 164 -0.24 -13.48 -7.41
C TRP A 164 0.40 -13.86 -6.07
N MET A 165 0.73 -15.14 -5.91
CA MET A 165 1.55 -15.62 -4.80
C MET A 165 2.43 -16.78 -5.23
N GLY A 166 3.55 -16.99 -4.57
CA GLY A 166 4.45 -18.08 -4.92
C GLY A 166 5.60 -18.30 -3.95
N SER A 167 6.43 -19.29 -4.26
CA SER A 167 7.67 -19.58 -3.50
C SER A 167 8.84 -18.70 -3.93
N ALA A 168 8.78 -18.09 -5.12
CA ALA A 168 9.91 -17.39 -5.69
C ALA A 168 10.06 -15.92 -5.26
N ASN A 169 11.29 -15.55 -4.92
CA ASN A 169 11.67 -14.15 -4.90
C ASN A 169 11.66 -13.55 -6.32
N TRP A 170 11.48 -12.23 -6.44
CA TRP A 170 11.48 -11.51 -7.71
C TRP A 170 12.91 -11.19 -8.15
N THR A 171 13.67 -12.26 -8.36
CA THR A 171 15.09 -12.20 -8.68
C THR A 171 15.38 -12.86 -10.00
N GLN A 172 16.40 -12.38 -10.73
CA GLN A 172 16.81 -13.00 -11.99
C GLN A 172 17.12 -14.50 -11.83
N ALA A 173 17.71 -14.88 -10.70
CA ALA A 173 18.10 -16.26 -10.39
C ALA A 173 16.91 -17.21 -10.22
N ALA A 174 15.76 -16.73 -9.76
CA ALA A 174 14.58 -17.56 -9.52
C ALA A 174 14.01 -18.21 -10.80
N ARG A 175 14.37 -17.73 -12.00
CA ARG A 175 14.06 -18.43 -13.27
C ARG A 175 14.79 -19.77 -13.43
N ARG A 176 15.85 -20.00 -12.65
CA ARG A 176 16.66 -21.22 -12.68
C ARG A 176 16.39 -22.13 -11.49
N HIS A 177 15.45 -21.76 -10.62
CA HIS A 177 15.07 -22.52 -9.44
C HIS A 177 13.79 -23.31 -9.69
N ILE A 178 13.59 -24.37 -8.91
CA ILE A 178 12.32 -25.08 -8.86
C ILE A 178 11.40 -24.28 -7.93
N GLU A 179 10.47 -23.54 -8.52
CA GLU A 179 9.59 -22.61 -7.82
C GLU A 179 8.16 -22.76 -8.37
N PHE A 180 7.18 -22.41 -7.55
CA PHE A 180 5.80 -22.25 -7.99
C PHE A 180 5.36 -20.80 -7.85
N GLY A 181 4.35 -20.43 -8.64
CA GLY A 181 3.61 -19.19 -8.50
C GLY A 181 2.26 -19.37 -9.16
N MET A 182 1.25 -18.68 -8.66
CA MET A 182 -0.09 -18.73 -9.21
C MET A 182 -0.74 -17.36 -9.22
N TRP A 183 -1.45 -17.08 -10.30
CA TRP A 183 -2.46 -16.04 -10.36
C TRP A 183 -3.82 -16.59 -9.92
N SER A 184 -4.61 -15.78 -9.23
CA SER A 184 -5.98 -16.08 -8.86
C SER A 184 -6.84 -14.82 -8.88
N ASP A 185 -8.06 -14.98 -9.40
CA ASP A 185 -9.11 -13.97 -9.38
C ASP A 185 -10.23 -14.38 -8.39
N ASP A 186 -9.99 -15.40 -7.56
CA ASP A 186 -10.91 -15.78 -6.50
C ASP A 186 -11.09 -14.62 -5.52
N VAL A 187 -12.32 -14.11 -5.42
CA VAL A 187 -12.64 -12.89 -4.63
C VAL A 187 -12.24 -13.04 -3.16
N GLY A 188 -12.43 -14.23 -2.59
CA GLY A 188 -12.05 -14.50 -1.20
C GLY A 188 -10.54 -14.39 -1.01
N LEU A 189 -9.77 -15.05 -1.87
CA LEU A 189 -8.30 -15.05 -1.80
C LEU A 189 -7.70 -13.67 -2.08
N VAL A 190 -8.21 -12.97 -3.11
CA VAL A 190 -7.80 -11.61 -3.45
C VAL A 190 -8.02 -10.67 -2.27
N ARG A 191 -9.19 -10.73 -1.63
CA ARG A 191 -9.50 -9.91 -0.45
C ARG A 191 -8.58 -10.21 0.73
N HIS A 192 -8.37 -11.48 1.08
CA HIS A 192 -7.50 -11.84 2.20
C HIS A 192 -6.05 -11.39 1.96
N ASN A 193 -5.55 -11.56 0.73
CA ASN A 193 -4.20 -11.12 0.38
C ASN A 193 -4.08 -9.58 0.41
N TYR A 194 -5.12 -8.88 -0.01
CA TYR A 194 -5.17 -7.42 0.06
C TYR A 194 -5.15 -6.95 1.52
N GLU A 195 -6.00 -7.50 2.39
CA GLU A 195 -6.04 -7.19 3.82
C GLU A 195 -4.68 -7.48 4.51
N TYR A 196 -4.02 -8.60 4.17
CA TYR A 196 -2.67 -8.89 4.65
C TYR A 196 -1.67 -7.82 4.21
N LEU A 197 -1.70 -7.40 2.95
CA LEU A 197 -0.80 -6.38 2.43
C LEU A 197 -1.08 -5.01 3.06
N LEU A 198 -2.33 -4.64 3.32
CA LEU A 198 -2.68 -3.43 4.06
C LEU A 198 -2.08 -3.45 5.47
N SER A 199 -2.22 -4.57 6.20
CA SER A 199 -1.58 -4.74 7.50
C SER A 199 -0.04 -4.69 7.43
N LEU A 200 0.56 -5.15 6.33
CA LEU A 200 2.00 -5.03 6.14
C LEU A 200 2.42 -3.59 5.85
N LEU A 201 1.61 -2.82 5.11
CA LEU A 201 1.87 -1.41 4.82
C LEU A 201 1.88 -0.57 6.10
N THR A 202 0.94 -0.79 7.03
CA THR A 202 0.94 -0.08 8.32
C THR A 202 2.19 -0.39 9.15
N PHE A 203 2.73 -1.59 9.04
CA PHE A 203 3.96 -2.01 9.72
C PHE A 203 5.25 -1.55 9.03
N SER A 204 5.18 -1.23 7.73
CA SER A 204 6.35 -0.93 6.90
C SER A 204 6.86 0.50 7.07
N GLU A 205 8.09 0.72 6.63
CA GLU A 205 8.83 1.97 6.75
C GLU A 205 9.25 2.50 5.38
N PRO A 206 9.57 3.80 5.28
CA PRO A 206 10.19 4.36 4.09
C PRO A 206 11.47 3.62 3.73
N ARG A 207 11.71 3.50 2.42
CA ARG A 207 13.00 3.02 1.92
C ARG A 207 14.14 3.88 2.48
N GLY A 208 15.12 3.23 3.08
CA GLY A 208 16.29 3.89 3.68
C GLY A 208 16.16 4.20 5.17
N ALA A 209 15.07 3.77 5.83
CA ALA A 209 14.92 3.87 7.29
C ALA A 209 16.12 3.25 8.03
N ALA A 210 16.73 4.04 8.92
CA ALA A 210 17.97 3.68 9.62
C ALA A 210 17.74 2.90 10.93
N THR A 211 16.50 2.78 11.37
CA THR A 211 16.05 2.06 12.57
C THR A 211 16.40 0.57 12.50
N ILE A 212 16.68 -0.02 13.67
CA ILE A 212 17.17 -1.40 13.76
C ILE A 212 16.02 -2.41 13.57
N GLY A 213 14.90 -2.15 14.23
CA GLY A 213 13.69 -2.97 14.14
C GLY A 213 12.68 -2.40 13.15
N PRO A 214 11.48 -3.00 13.11
CA PRO A 214 10.33 -2.40 12.50
C PRO A 214 9.81 -1.31 13.43
N GLU A 215 9.93 -0.07 12.97
CA GLU A 215 9.34 1.08 13.63
C GLU A 215 8.33 1.67 12.65
N PRO A 216 7.04 1.26 12.72
CA PRO A 216 6.00 1.75 11.83
C PRO A 216 6.06 3.26 11.68
N GLU A 217 6.18 3.73 10.44
CA GLU A 217 6.12 5.17 10.15
C GLU A 217 4.68 5.71 10.36
N LEU A 218 3.71 4.84 10.08
CA LEU A 218 2.29 5.18 10.14
C LEU A 218 1.73 4.87 11.52
N VAL A 219 0.98 5.81 12.07
CA VAL A 219 0.33 5.70 13.37
C VAL A 219 -1.16 5.96 13.23
N SER A 220 -1.96 5.24 14.03
CA SER A 220 -3.40 5.53 14.14
C SER A 220 -3.60 6.83 14.89
N ALA A 221 -4.45 7.69 14.35
CA ALA A 221 -4.87 8.92 14.98
C ALA A 221 -5.61 8.64 16.30
N VAL A 222 -5.62 9.63 17.19
CA VAL A 222 -6.31 9.56 18.47
C VAL A 222 -7.48 10.53 18.46
N TRP A 223 -8.65 10.07 18.85
CA TRP A 223 -9.85 10.90 19.00
C TRP A 223 -9.82 11.63 20.34
N ASP A 224 -10.03 12.96 20.32
CA ASP A 224 -10.21 13.76 21.53
C ASP A 224 -11.65 13.63 22.05
N ASP A 225 -11.92 12.51 22.72
CA ASP A 225 -13.24 12.16 23.22
C ASP A 225 -13.86 13.25 24.13
N ASP A 226 -13.03 13.99 24.87
CA ASP A 226 -13.49 15.05 25.75
C ASP A 226 -13.90 16.29 24.94
N ALA A 227 -13.10 16.71 23.95
CA ALA A 227 -13.47 17.79 23.04
C ALA A 227 -14.73 17.46 22.21
N PHE A 228 -14.87 16.22 21.76
CA PHE A 228 -16.10 15.76 21.10
C PHE A 228 -17.30 15.80 22.05
N ARG A 229 -17.15 15.35 23.30
CA ARG A 229 -18.23 15.40 24.30
C ARG A 229 -18.68 16.83 24.58
N GLU A 230 -17.74 17.77 24.72
CA GLU A 230 -18.04 19.19 24.92
C GLU A 230 -18.75 19.79 23.70
N TYR A 231 -18.24 19.53 22.49
CA TYR A 231 -18.85 20.01 21.25
C TYR A 231 -20.30 19.53 21.09
N PHE A 232 -20.56 18.24 21.30
CA PHE A 232 -21.92 17.69 21.23
C PHE A 232 -22.84 18.25 22.32
N ALA A 233 -22.32 18.55 23.51
CA ALA A 233 -23.11 19.19 24.57
C ALA A 233 -23.50 20.64 24.23
N GLU A 234 -22.60 21.38 23.57
CA GLU A 234 -22.84 22.76 23.13
C GLU A 234 -23.76 22.86 21.91
N HIS A 235 -23.74 21.86 21.01
CA HIS A 235 -24.51 21.83 19.77
C HIS A 235 -25.73 20.90 19.85
N ARG A 236 -26.13 20.49 21.05
CA ARG A 236 -27.22 19.54 21.29
C ARG A 236 -28.52 19.91 20.56
N ASP A 237 -28.85 21.20 20.54
CA ASP A 237 -30.06 21.73 19.91
C ASP A 237 -30.06 21.63 18.37
N GLN A 238 -28.93 21.32 17.73
CA GLN A 238 -28.82 21.12 16.27
C GLN A 238 -29.07 19.67 15.84
N TYR A 239 -29.09 18.73 16.79
CA TYR A 239 -29.24 17.29 16.52
C TYR A 239 -30.49 16.68 17.17
N ASP A 240 -31.29 17.46 17.89
CA ASP A 240 -32.54 17.03 18.54
C ASP A 240 -33.81 17.32 17.68
N ASP A 241 -33.66 17.77 16.42
CA ASP A 241 -34.75 17.89 15.42
C ASP A 241 -34.69 16.71 14.40
N GLU A 242 -34.98 15.49 14.86
CA GLU A 242 -35.49 14.36 14.04
C GLU A 242 -36.70 13.68 14.71
#